data_AF-A9G5A6-F1
#
_entry.id   AF-A9G5A6-F1
#
_cell.length_a   1.000
_cell.length_b   1.000
_cell.length_c   1.000
_cell.angle_alpha   90.00
_cell.angle_beta   90.00
_cell.angle_gamma   90.00
#
_symmetry.space_group_name_H-M   'P 1'
#
loop_
_entity.id
_entity.type
_entity.pdbx_description
1 polymer ?
#
loop_
_entity_poly.entity_id
_entity_poly.type
_entity_poly.pdbx_seq_one_letter_code
_entity_poly.pdbx_strand_id
1 'polypeptide(L)'
;MSALRALRLVGFLEGLSFLVLLGVAMPLKYLFELPIAVRIVGSAHGLLFLLFVGALIRVASERDWPHRRSLAALVASLVPFGTFVLDRALKREIEGDAQAAGEG
;
A
#
# COMPACT_ATOMS: atom_id res chain seq x y z
N MET A 1 -2.07 -4.97 -16.67
CA MET A 1 -1.02 -4.69 -15.66
C MET A 1 -0.79 -5.96 -14.86
N SER A 2 0.44 -6.34 -14.50
CA SER A 2 0.67 -7.50 -13.64
C SER A 2 0.12 -7.24 -12.23
N ALA A 3 -0.38 -8.26 -11.54
CA ALA A 3 -0.97 -8.09 -10.21
C ALA A 3 0.03 -7.50 -9.20
N LEU A 4 1.32 -7.84 -9.31
CA LEU A 4 2.40 -7.24 -8.53
C LEU A 4 2.53 -5.73 -8.75
N ARG A 5 2.44 -5.25 -10.00
CA ARG A 5 2.49 -3.81 -10.30
C ARG A 5 1.25 -3.09 -9.75
N ALA A 6 0.07 -3.74 -9.81
CA ALA A 6 -1.15 -3.19 -9.22
C ALA A 6 -1.04 -3.09 -7.70
N LEU A 7 -0.61 -4.16 -7.01
CA LEU A 7 -0.36 -4.16 -5.57
C LEU A 7 0.65 -3.08 -5.16
N ARG A 8 1.73 -2.94 -5.93
CA ARG A 8 2.75 -1.92 -5.70
C ARG A 8 2.17 -0.50 -5.79
N LEU A 9 1.42 -0.21 -6.85
CA LEU A 9 0.80 1.10 -7.05
C LEU A 9 -0.21 1.43 -5.94
N VAL A 10 -1.09 0.47 -5.63
CA VAL A 10 -2.11 0.66 -4.59
C VAL A 10 -1.47 0.79 -3.20
N GLY A 11 -0.45 -0.01 -2.89
CA GLY A 11 0.30 0.10 -1.63
C GLY A 11 1.06 1.41 -1.47
N PHE A 12 1.61 1.95 -2.57
CA PHE A 12 2.22 3.28 -2.55
C PHE A 12 1.18 4.39 -2.29
N LEU A 13 0.03 4.33 -2.98
CA LEU A 13 -1.06 5.30 -2.81
C LEU A 13 -1.66 5.22 -1.40
N GLU A 14 -1.85 4.02 -0.87
CA GLU A 14 -2.34 3.76 0.48
C GLU A 14 -1.37 4.34 1.52
N GLY A 15 -0.08 4.04 1.41
CA GLY A 15 0.96 4.61 2.27
C GLY A 15 1.05 6.13 2.21
N LEU A 16 0.97 6.69 1.00
CA LEU A 16 0.97 8.14 0.80
C LEU A 16 -0.27 8.78 1.42
N SER A 17 -1.45 8.19 1.22
CA SER A 17 -2.71 8.68 1.81
C SER A 17 -2.68 8.64 3.34
N PHE A 18 -2.01 7.64 3.94
CA PHE A 18 -1.83 7.55 5.38
C PHE A 18 -0.91 8.65 5.92
N LEU A 19 0.19 8.93 5.21
CA LEU A 19 1.07 10.05 5.53
C LEU A 19 0.36 11.40 5.39
N VAL A 20 -0.49 11.58 4.38
CA VAL A 20 -1.31 12.80 4.23
C VAL A 20 -2.34 12.91 5.36
N LEU A 21 -2.95 11.79 5.77
CA LEU A 21 -3.88 11.77 6.88
C LEU A 21 -3.23 12.21 8.19
N LEU A 22 -2.04 11.68 8.50
CA LEU A 22 -1.32 12.01 9.72
C LEU A 22 -0.63 13.38 9.66
N GLY A 23 -0.05 13.74 8.51
CA GLY A 23 0.75 14.96 8.35
C GLY A 23 -0.04 16.19 7.95
N VAL A 24 -1.23 16.05 7.35
CA VAL A 24 -2.05 17.18 6.89
C VAL A 24 -3.39 17.21 7.62
N ALA A 25 -4.13 16.10 7.62
CA ALA A 25 -5.49 16.11 8.16
C ALA A 25 -5.50 16.28 9.69
N MET A 26 -4.54 15.70 10.41
CA MET A 26 -4.42 15.90 11.86
C MET A 26 -4.03 17.34 12.22
N PRO A 27 -2.99 17.97 11.64
CA PRO A 27 -2.74 19.39 11.87
C PRO A 27 -3.93 20.29 11.50
N LEU A 28 -4.62 20.04 10.39
CA LEU A 28 -5.83 20.80 10.04
C LEU A 28 -6.94 20.68 11.08
N LYS A 29 -7.13 19.48 11.63
CA LYS A 29 -8.10 19.24 12.69
C LYS A 29 -7.78 20.03 13.96
N TYR A 30 -6.51 20.09 14.37
CA TYR A 30 -6.13 20.74 15.64
C TYR A 30 -5.85 22.24 15.50
N LEU A 31 -5.31 22.70 14.38
CA LEU A 31 -4.93 24.11 14.17
C LEU A 31 -6.07 24.96 13.62
N PHE A 32 -6.92 24.37 12.77
CA PHE A 32 -7.98 25.09 12.08
C PHE A 32 -9.39 24.61 12.49
N GLU A 33 -9.48 23.69 13.45
CA GLU A 33 -10.75 23.12 13.93
C GLU A 33 -11.65 22.58 12.79
N LEU A 34 -11.02 22.02 11.74
CA LEU A 34 -11.71 21.46 10.57
C LEU A 34 -11.75 19.91 10.63
N PRO A 35 -12.64 19.29 11.43
CA PRO A 35 -12.75 17.84 11.51
C PRO A 35 -13.20 17.20 10.19
N ILE A 36 -13.81 17.97 9.30
CA ILE A 36 -14.26 17.50 7.99
C ILE A 36 -13.10 17.03 7.09
N ALA A 37 -11.91 17.63 7.22
CA ALA A 37 -10.73 17.23 6.47
C ALA A 37 -10.31 15.79 6.82
N VAL A 38 -10.31 15.45 8.11
CA VAL A 38 -10.01 14.08 8.59
C VAL A 38 -11.08 13.10 8.10
N ARG A 39 -12.35 13.50 8.07
CA ARG A 39 -13.43 12.62 7.58
C ARG A 39 -13.26 12.30 6.09
N ILE A 40 -12.97 13.29 5.26
CA ILE A 40 -12.78 13.09 3.80
C ILE A 40 -11.52 12.26 3.54
N VAL A 41 -10.37 12.67 4.09
CA VAL A 41 -9.09 11.99 3.86
C VAL A 41 -9.11 10.59 4.49
N GLY A 42 -9.70 10.43 5.66
CA GLY A 42 -9.88 9.13 6.32
C GLY A 42 -10.77 8.17 5.53
N SER A 43 -11.86 8.66 4.95
CA SER A 43 -12.71 7.84 4.09
C SER A 43 -11.99 7.41 2.81
N ALA A 44 -11.24 8.33 2.18
CA ALA A 44 -10.43 8.03 1.00
C ALA A 44 -9.32 7.02 1.30
N HIS A 45 -8.62 7.18 2.42
CA HIS A 45 -7.60 6.24 2.88
C HIS A 45 -8.21 4.85 3.18
N GLY A 46 -9.36 4.79 3.86
CA GLY A 46 -10.05 3.52 4.12
C GLY A 46 -10.42 2.77 2.84
N LEU A 47 -10.85 3.48 1.78
CA LEU A 47 -11.12 2.88 0.48
C LEU A 47 -9.82 2.33 -0.16
N LEU A 48 -8.72 3.09 -0.11
CA LEU A 48 -7.42 2.64 -0.61
C LEU A 48 -6.90 1.41 0.15
N PHE A 49 -7.11 1.34 1.47
CA PHE A 49 -6.76 0.19 2.28
C PHE A 49 -7.53 -1.06 1.86
N LEU A 50 -8.83 -0.96 1.59
CA LEU A 50 -9.62 -2.09 1.07
C LEU A 50 -9.12 -2.55 -0.31
N LEU A 51 -8.79 -1.62 -1.20
CA LEU A 51 -8.19 -1.94 -2.50
C LEU A 51 -6.83 -2.62 -2.34
N PHE A 52 -6.02 -2.16 -1.39
CA PHE A 52 -4.73 -2.76 -1.07
C PHE A 52 -4.89 -4.21 -0.61
N VAL A 53 -5.81 -4.47 0.33
CA VAL A 53 -6.10 -5.82 0.82
C VAL A 53 -6.58 -6.73 -0.31
N GLY A 54 -7.48 -6.25 -1.19
CA GLY A 54 -7.93 -7.01 -2.35
C GLY A 54 -6.78 -7.34 -3.31
N ALA A 55 -5.90 -6.38 -3.61
CA ALA A 55 -4.73 -6.60 -4.43
C ALA A 55 -3.71 -7.56 -3.78
N LEU A 56 -3.56 -7.48 -2.45
CA LEU A 56 -2.66 -8.33 -1.68
C LEU A 56 -3.12 -9.78 -1.70
N ILE A 57 -4.41 -10.03 -1.49
CA ILE A 57 -5.00 -11.38 -1.57
C ILE A 57 -4.81 -11.94 -2.97
N ARG A 58 -5.05 -11.13 -4.01
CA ARG A 58 -4.86 -11.55 -5.40
C ARG A 58 -3.42 -11.95 -5.68
N VAL A 59 -2.44 -11.12 -5.32
CA VAL A 59 -1.02 -11.45 -5.50
C VAL A 59 -0.62 -12.65 -4.67
N ALA A 60 -1.11 -12.76 -3.43
CA ALA A 60 -0.80 -13.89 -2.57
C ALA A 60 -1.29 -15.21 -3.17
N SER A 61 -2.45 -15.20 -3.83
CA SER A 61 -2.96 -16.37 -4.56
C SER A 61 -2.24 -16.63 -5.88
N GLU A 62 -1.86 -15.59 -6.64
CA GLU A 62 -1.16 -15.76 -7.93
C GLU A 62 0.31 -16.19 -7.76
N ARG A 63 0.93 -15.90 -6.61
CA ARG A 63 2.35 -16.15 -6.33
C ARG A 63 2.60 -17.17 -5.20
N ASP A 64 1.55 -17.83 -4.72
CA ASP A 64 1.62 -18.77 -3.59
C ASP A 64 2.38 -18.19 -2.39
N TRP A 65 2.12 -16.92 -2.05
CA TRP A 65 2.80 -16.31 -0.92
C TRP A 65 2.39 -16.98 0.40
N PRO A 66 3.36 -17.32 1.27
CA PRO A 66 3.04 -17.85 2.58
C PRO A 66 2.26 -16.82 3.40
N HIS A 67 1.30 -17.27 4.21
CA HIS A 67 0.47 -16.40 5.05
C HIS A 67 1.29 -15.41 5.90
N ARG A 68 2.48 -15.81 6.37
CA ARG A 68 3.43 -14.92 7.07
C ARG A 68 3.81 -13.68 6.26
N ARG A 69 4.04 -13.83 4.95
CA ARG A 69 4.44 -12.74 4.06
C ARG A 69 3.26 -11.80 3.81
N SER A 70 2.07 -12.35 3.56
CA SER A 70 0.85 -11.55 3.42
C SER A 70 0.52 -10.79 4.70
N LEU A 71 0.67 -11.43 5.87
CA LEU A 71 0.47 -10.77 7.16
C LEU A 71 1.52 -9.67 7.40
N ALA A 72 2.78 -9.92 7.06
CA ALA A 72 3.83 -8.90 7.16
C ALA A 72 3.54 -7.70 6.23
N ALA A 73 3.04 -7.93 5.02
CA ALA A 73 2.64 -6.88 4.10
C ALA A 73 1.44 -6.07 4.63
N LEU A 74 0.48 -6.73 5.27
CA LEU A 74 -0.66 -6.06 5.92
C LEU A 74 -0.23 -5.23 7.13
N VAL A 75 0.64 -5.77 7.99
CA VAL A 75 1.20 -5.01 9.12
C VAL A 75 2.02 -3.82 8.62
N ALA A 76 2.77 -4.01 7.52
CA ALA A 76 3.53 -2.93 6.90
C ALA A 76 2.62 -1.81 6.36
N SER A 77 1.39 -2.08 5.93
CA SER A 77 0.48 -1.02 5.50
C SER A 77 -0.09 -0.21 6.67
N LEU A 78 -0.23 -0.82 7.84
CA LEU A 78 -0.70 -0.17 9.07
C LEU A 78 0.35 0.70 9.75
N VAL A 79 1.63 0.49 9.43
CA VAL A 79 2.75 1.25 10.00
C VAL A 79 3.10 2.40 9.05
N PRO A 80 3.18 3.65 9.55
CA PRO A 80 3.68 4.75 8.71
C PRO A 80 5.07 4.37 8.19
N PHE A 81 5.27 4.53 6.88
CA PHE A 81 6.47 4.09 6.15
C PHE A 81 6.64 2.58 5.89
N GLY A 82 5.83 1.69 6.46
CA GLY A 82 5.98 0.25 6.22
C GLY A 82 5.68 -0.14 4.77
N THR A 83 4.72 0.53 4.13
CA THR A 83 4.44 0.38 2.68
C THR A 83 5.62 0.68 1.78
N PHE A 84 6.53 1.57 2.17
CA PHE A 84 7.74 1.87 1.38
C PHE A 84 8.73 0.71 1.39
N VAL A 85 8.82 -0.02 2.52
CA VAL A 85 9.64 -1.24 2.60
C VAL A 85 9.04 -2.33 1.70
N LEU A 86 7.71 -2.46 1.71
CA LEU A 86 6.99 -3.38 0.84
C LEU A 86 7.15 -3.00 -0.65
N ASP A 87 7.10 -1.71 -1.01
CA ASP A 87 7.34 -1.23 -2.37
C ASP A 87 8.73 -1.63 -2.86
N ARG A 88 9.76 -1.47 -2.02
CA ARG A 88 11.13 -1.84 -2.35
C ARG A 88 11.30 -3.35 -2.55
N ALA A 89 10.61 -4.16 -1.75
CA ALA A 89 10.58 -5.61 -1.91
C ALA A 89 9.89 -6.01 -3.22
N LEU A 90 8.73 -5.43 -3.51
CA LEU A 90 7.96 -5.66 -4.74
C LEU A 90 8.72 -5.22 -5.99
N LYS A 91 9.43 -4.09 -5.94
CA LYS A 91 10.25 -3.58 -7.05
C LYS A 91 11.35 -4.57 -7.45
N ARG A 92 12.04 -5.16 -6.47
CA ARG A 92 13.06 -6.19 -6.71
C ARG A 92 12.48 -7.45 -7.36
N GLU A 93 11.29 -7.86 -6.93
CA GLU A 93 10.60 -9.04 -7.47
C GLU A 93 10.17 -8.81 -8.93
N ILE A 94 9.64 -7.62 -9.22
CA ILE A 94 9.28 -7.20 -10.59
C ILE A 94 10.51 -7.11 -11.51
N GLU A 95 11.66 -6.64 -11.00
CA GLU A 95 12.92 -6.57 -11.75
C GLU A 95 13.48 -7.97 -12.04
N GLY A 96 13.40 -8.90 -11.09
CA GLY A 96 13.80 -10.29 -11.28
C GLY A 96 12.94 -11.03 -12.33
N ASP A 97 11.62 -10.84 -12.32
CA ASP A 97 10.74 -11.41 -13.35
C ASP A 97 11.05 -10.87 -14.75
N ALA A 98 11.43 -9.60 -14.86
CA ALA A 98 11.76 -8.97 -16.13
C ALA A 98 13.08 -9.49 -16.73
N GLN A 99 14.06 -9.85 -15.88
CA GLN A 99 15.31 -10.46 -16.32
C GLN A 99 15.09 -11.91 -16.80
N ALA A 100 14.33 -12.71 -16.06
CA ALA A 100 13.99 -14.09 -16.45
C ALA A 100 13.20 -14.18 -17.77
N ALA A 101 12.38 -13.18 -18.09
CA ALA A 101 11.62 -13.13 -19.34
C ALA A 101 12.44 -12.64 -20.56
N GLY A 102 13.63 -12.06 -20.34
CA GLY A 102 14.54 -11.60 -21.40
C GLY A 102 15.64 -12.59 -21.76
N GLU A 103 15.79 -13.67 -21.00
CA GLU A 103 16.83 -14.71 -21.17
C GLU A 103 16.30 -16.00 -21.87
N GLY A 104 15.05 -16.02 -22.33
CA GLY A 104 14.43 -17.13 -23.08
C GLY A 104 14.04 -16.74 -24.49
#